data_AF-A0A9U8EGS0-F1
#
_entry.id   AF-A0A9U8EGS0-F1
#
_cell.length_a   1.000
_cell.length_b   1.000
_cell.length_c   1.000
_cell.angle_alpha   90.00
_cell.angle_beta   90.00
_cell.angle_gamma   90.00
#
_symmetry.space_group_name_H-M   'P 1'
#
loop_
_entity.id
_entity.type
_entity.pdbx_description
1 polymer ?
#
loop_
_entity_poly.entity_id
_entity_poly.type
_entity_poly.pdbx_seq_one_letter_code
_entity_poly.pdbx_strand_id
1 'polypeptide(L)'
;MGVLKFTLLSLMLLTVVNGFPDYQNLIPNGFRVFDVFGPWPGVGHINRRGGGQLNPFGNDFKNNNFRWTRRLCLRDSDGDGLSNGRELGDPNCVWIVGQPSPPGPVTHPGFRD
;
A
#
# COMPACT_ATOMS: atom_id res chain seq x y z
N MET A 1 -48.42 -26.87 -32.96
CA MET A 1 -47.08 -26.28 -33.21
C MET A 1 -46.58 -25.73 -31.87
N GLY A 2 -45.85 -26.54 -31.09
CA GLY A 2 -45.40 -26.20 -29.74
C GLY A 2 -44.02 -25.56 -29.77
N VAL A 3 -43.86 -24.42 -29.11
CA VAL A 3 -42.62 -23.63 -29.06
C VAL A 3 -41.67 -24.25 -28.02
N LEU A 4 -40.53 -24.76 -28.46
CA LEU A 4 -39.46 -25.24 -27.57
C LEU A 4 -38.69 -24.02 -27.04
N LYS A 5 -38.98 -23.60 -25.81
CA LYS A 5 -38.24 -22.53 -25.13
C LYS A 5 -36.89 -23.10 -24.65
N PHE A 6 -35.82 -22.77 -25.34
CA PHE A 6 -34.46 -23.00 -24.87
C PHE A 6 -34.14 -22.01 -23.74
N THR A 7 -34.35 -22.42 -22.49
CA THR A 7 -33.80 -21.70 -21.34
C THR A 7 -32.30 -21.95 -21.27
N LEU A 8 -31.51 -21.01 -21.78
CA LEU A 8 -30.07 -20.92 -21.53
C LEU A 8 -29.85 -20.63 -20.04
N LEU A 9 -29.51 -21.67 -19.27
CA LEU A 9 -29.06 -21.52 -17.89
C LEU A 9 -27.60 -21.04 -17.92
N SER A 10 -27.39 -19.73 -17.80
CA SER A 10 -26.05 -19.14 -17.70
C SER A 10 -25.46 -19.48 -16.33
N LEU A 11 -24.51 -20.42 -16.28
CA LEU A 11 -23.68 -20.67 -15.10
C LEU A 11 -22.69 -19.51 -14.97
N MET A 12 -22.96 -18.54 -14.08
CA MET A 12 -21.95 -17.56 -13.70
C MET A 12 -20.84 -18.25 -12.93
N LEU A 13 -19.63 -18.29 -13.49
CA LEU A 13 -18.42 -18.63 -12.74
C LEU A 13 -18.21 -17.58 -11.65
N LEU A 14 -18.45 -17.95 -10.40
CA LEU A 14 -18.05 -17.18 -9.23
C LEU A 14 -16.52 -17.24 -9.14
N THR A 15 -15.84 -16.26 -9.74
CA THR A 15 -14.43 -16.05 -9.48
C THR A 15 -14.29 -15.44 -8.09
N VAL A 16 -13.59 -16.15 -7.19
CA VAL A 16 -13.21 -15.59 -5.89
C VAL A 16 -12.07 -14.62 -6.16
N VAL A 17 -12.38 -13.33 -6.17
CA VAL A 17 -11.35 -12.28 -6.18
C VAL A 17 -10.82 -12.15 -4.77
N ASN A 18 -9.56 -12.54 -4.56
CA ASN A 18 -8.86 -12.21 -3.33
C ASN A 18 -8.39 -10.75 -3.41
N GLY A 19 -9.03 -9.88 -2.64
CA GLY A 19 -8.49 -8.54 -2.38
C GLY A 19 -7.25 -8.64 -1.51
N PHE A 20 -6.19 -7.91 -1.85
CA PHE A 20 -5.10 -7.72 -0.91
C PHE A 20 -5.63 -6.91 0.29
N PRO A 21 -5.14 -7.17 1.52
CA PRO A 21 -5.41 -6.29 2.64
C PRO A 21 -5.06 -4.84 2.24
N ASP A 22 -5.87 -3.88 2.69
CA ASP A 22 -5.62 -2.47 2.43
C ASP A 22 -4.45 -1.98 3.28
N TYR A 23 -3.25 -2.38 2.87
CA TYR A 23 -1.99 -2.09 3.53
C TYR A 23 -1.70 -0.59 3.63
N GLN A 24 -2.37 0.24 2.82
CA GLN A 24 -2.29 1.70 2.93
C GLN A 24 -2.86 2.20 4.26
N ASN A 25 -3.84 1.50 4.85
CA ASN A 25 -4.36 1.81 6.20
C ASN A 25 -3.43 1.41 7.34
N LEU A 26 -2.40 0.59 7.05
CA LEU A 26 -1.49 0.08 8.07
C LEU A 26 -0.25 0.94 8.24
N ILE A 27 -0.13 2.04 7.49
CA ILE A 27 0.98 3.00 7.53
C ILE A 27 0.41 4.43 7.56
N PRO A 28 1.10 5.41 8.17
CA PRO A 28 0.66 6.80 8.12
C PRO A 28 0.71 7.31 6.68
N ASN A 29 -0.24 8.15 6.30
CA ASN A 29 -0.30 8.78 4.97
C ASN A 29 -0.22 7.80 3.78
N GLY A 30 -0.60 6.52 3.93
CA GLY A 30 -0.48 5.52 2.85
C GLY A 30 -1.25 5.85 1.56
N PHE A 31 -2.26 6.72 1.62
CA PHE A 31 -3.02 7.22 0.46
C PHE A 31 -2.46 8.54 -0.11
N ARG A 32 -1.44 9.11 0.53
CA ARG A 32 -0.91 10.44 0.24
C ARG A 32 0.53 10.41 -0.27
N VAL A 33 0.98 9.26 -0.76
CA VAL A 33 2.25 9.13 -1.48
C VAL A 33 2.00 9.42 -2.96
N PHE A 34 2.76 10.36 -3.53
CA PHE A 34 2.63 10.82 -4.91
C PHE A 34 4.00 10.91 -5.58
N ASP A 35 4.04 10.68 -6.89
CA ASP A 35 5.15 11.08 -7.76
C ASP A 35 4.68 12.17 -8.75
N VAL A 36 5.57 12.59 -9.66
CA VAL A 36 5.26 13.55 -10.72
C VAL A 36 4.17 13.07 -11.70
N PHE A 37 3.83 11.78 -11.70
CA PHE A 37 2.83 11.14 -12.54
C PHE A 37 1.52 10.82 -11.80
N GLY A 38 1.41 11.17 -10.51
CA GLY A 38 0.19 11.08 -9.71
C GLY A 38 0.31 10.16 -8.48
N PRO A 39 -0.83 9.66 -7.95
CA PRO A 39 -0.86 8.91 -6.70
C PRO A 39 -0.18 7.55 -6.84
N TRP A 40 0.51 7.14 -5.77
CA TRP A 40 1.21 5.87 -5.63
C TRP A 40 0.57 4.97 -4.56
N PRO A 41 -0.60 4.36 -4.84
CA PRO A 41 -1.28 3.53 -3.85
C PRO A 41 -0.49 2.26 -3.49
N GLY A 42 0.35 1.77 -4.40
CA GLY A 42 1.25 0.65 -4.16
C GLY A 42 2.54 1.06 -3.44
N VAL A 43 2.48 1.73 -2.29
CA VAL A 43 3.65 2.32 -1.60
C VAL A 43 4.79 1.32 -1.39
N GLY A 44 4.48 0.04 -1.13
CA GLY A 44 5.49 -1.02 -0.97
C GLY A 44 5.95 -1.70 -2.27
N HIS A 45 5.52 -1.22 -3.45
CA HIS A 45 5.74 -1.88 -4.73
C HIS A 45 6.48 -0.98 -5.72
N ILE A 46 7.21 -1.63 -6.64
CA ILE A 46 7.81 -0.95 -7.80
C ILE A 46 6.73 -0.46 -8.76
N ASN A 47 5.65 -1.24 -8.92
CA ASN A 47 4.49 -0.80 -9.67
C ASN A 47 3.66 0.17 -8.84
N ARG A 48 3.44 1.38 -9.35
CA ARG A 48 2.62 2.43 -8.72
C ARG A 48 1.24 1.95 -8.27
N ARG A 49 0.63 1.06 -9.06
CA ARG A 49 -0.71 0.51 -8.77
C ARG A 49 -0.69 -0.67 -7.78
N GLY A 50 0.47 -1.03 -7.27
CA GLY A 50 0.67 -2.20 -6.41
C GLY A 50 0.90 -3.50 -7.18
N GLY A 51 1.11 -4.58 -6.43
CA GLY A 51 1.39 -5.91 -6.97
C GLY A 51 2.80 -6.05 -7.57
N GLY A 52 3.17 -7.29 -7.88
CA GLY A 52 4.49 -7.60 -8.43
C GLY A 52 5.62 -7.36 -7.41
N GLN A 53 6.77 -6.93 -7.92
CA GLN A 53 7.99 -6.74 -7.14
C GLN A 53 7.82 -5.68 -6.04
N LEU A 54 8.32 -5.98 -4.84
CA LEU A 54 8.41 -5.05 -3.73
C LEU A 54 9.61 -4.11 -3.90
N ASN A 55 9.42 -2.85 -3.52
CA ASN A 55 10.54 -1.91 -3.35
C ASN A 55 11.20 -2.14 -1.96
N PRO A 56 12.28 -1.41 -1.62
CA PRO A 56 12.96 -1.58 -0.33
C PRO A 56 12.01 -1.42 0.88
N PHE A 57 11.17 -0.38 0.91
CA PHE A 57 10.14 -0.21 1.95
C PHE A 57 9.20 -1.41 2.05
N GLY A 58 8.68 -1.90 0.93
CA GLY A 58 7.79 -3.05 0.91
C GLY A 58 8.43 -4.32 1.44
N ASN A 59 9.71 -4.54 1.14
CA ASN A 59 10.47 -5.66 1.71
C ASN A 59 10.60 -5.51 3.23
N ASP A 60 10.91 -4.32 3.73
CA ASP A 60 11.04 -4.07 5.16
C ASP A 60 9.70 -4.12 5.91
N PHE A 61 8.63 -3.65 5.28
CA PHE A 61 7.28 -3.76 5.80
C PHE A 61 6.83 -5.22 5.88
N LYS A 62 7.10 -6.02 4.83
CA LYS A 62 6.87 -7.47 4.83
C LYS A 62 7.70 -8.17 5.91
N ASN A 63 8.99 -7.85 6.02
CA ASN A 63 9.87 -8.37 7.07
C ASN A 63 9.46 -7.91 8.48
N ASN A 64 8.60 -6.91 8.57
CA ASN A 64 7.99 -6.44 9.80
C ASN A 64 6.54 -6.94 9.97
N ASN A 65 6.17 -8.02 9.28
CA ASN A 65 4.86 -8.66 9.31
C ASN A 65 3.70 -7.70 8.98
N PHE A 66 3.94 -6.74 8.08
CA PHE A 66 2.97 -5.73 7.67
C PHE A 66 2.45 -4.87 8.83
N ARG A 67 3.31 -4.59 9.82
CA ARG A 67 2.98 -3.72 10.96
C ARG A 67 3.78 -2.42 10.90
N TRP A 68 3.14 -1.29 11.16
CA TRP A 68 3.85 -0.05 11.49
C TRP A 68 4.42 -0.15 12.90
N THR A 69 5.69 -0.52 13.02
CA THR A 69 6.39 -0.54 14.31
C THR A 69 7.40 0.59 14.36
N ARG A 70 7.83 0.96 15.56
CA ARG A 70 8.94 1.90 15.75
C ARG A 70 10.21 1.50 14.98
N ARG A 71 10.49 0.19 14.86
CA ARG A 71 11.63 -0.31 14.07
C ARG A 71 11.48 0.03 12.58
N LEU A 72 10.30 -0.19 12.01
CA LEU A 72 10.05 0.16 10.62
C LEU A 72 10.05 1.67 10.43
N CYS A 73 9.38 2.42 11.31
CA CYS A 73 9.31 3.88 11.24
C CYS A 73 10.69 4.56 11.28
N LEU A 74 11.61 4.09 12.14
CA LEU A 74 12.95 4.64 12.24
C LEU A 74 13.91 4.18 11.14
N ARG A 75 13.50 3.23 10.30
CA ARG A 75 14.35 2.72 9.24
C ARG A 75 14.35 3.67 8.06
N ASP A 76 15.52 3.86 7.47
CA ASP A 76 15.72 4.43 6.14
C ASP A 76 15.75 3.25 5.17
N SER A 77 14.66 3.00 4.45
CA SER A 77 14.53 1.76 3.66
C SER A 77 15.23 1.86 2.31
N ASP A 78 15.22 3.04 1.69
CA ASP A 78 15.79 3.26 0.35
C ASP A 78 17.16 3.95 0.36
N GLY A 79 17.66 4.35 1.53
CA GLY A 79 19.03 4.83 1.73
C GLY A 79 19.23 6.27 1.28
N ASP A 80 18.20 7.11 1.37
CA ASP A 80 18.27 8.53 1.05
C ASP A 80 18.64 9.42 2.26
N GLY A 81 18.73 8.83 3.46
CA GLY A 81 19.05 9.51 4.71
C GLY A 81 17.83 10.01 5.49
N LEU A 82 16.62 9.74 5.01
CA LEU A 82 15.35 9.99 5.70
C LEU A 82 14.83 8.69 6.29
N SER A 83 14.18 8.76 7.46
CA SER A 83 13.46 7.60 7.97
C SER A 83 12.08 7.51 7.32
N ASN A 84 11.57 6.29 7.16
CA ASN A 84 10.20 6.03 6.70
C ASN A 84 9.17 6.88 7.46
N GLY A 85 9.38 7.08 8.76
CA GLY A 85 8.55 7.94 9.59
C GLY A 85 8.62 9.40 9.19
N ARG A 86 9.82 9.93 8.91
CA ARG A 86 9.96 11.31 8.44
C ARG A 86 9.24 11.52 7.09
N GLU A 87 9.37 10.56 6.20
CA GLU A 87 8.78 10.59 4.86
C GLU A 87 7.26 10.41 4.87
N LEU A 88 6.73 9.50 5.68
CA LEU A 88 5.29 9.25 5.80
C LEU A 88 4.59 10.14 6.83
N GLY A 89 5.28 11.16 7.37
CA GLY A 89 4.71 12.17 8.27
C GLY A 89 4.59 11.77 9.75
N ASP A 90 5.24 10.67 10.18
CA ASP A 90 5.39 10.23 11.57
C ASP A 90 6.86 10.30 12.05
N PRO A 91 7.51 11.48 12.08
CA PRO A 91 8.94 11.59 12.39
C PRO A 91 9.31 11.15 13.81
N ASN A 92 8.35 11.14 14.73
CA ASN A 92 8.54 10.73 16.12
C ASN A 92 8.16 9.27 16.38
N CYS A 93 7.67 8.54 15.36
CA CYS A 93 7.23 7.15 15.47
C CYS A 93 6.17 6.92 16.54
N VAL A 94 5.16 7.79 16.57
CA VAL A 94 4.05 7.79 17.54
C VAL A 94 2.71 7.45 16.91
N TRP A 95 2.59 7.49 15.58
CA TRP A 95 1.35 7.12 14.89
C TRP A 95 1.05 5.63 15.10
N ILE A 96 -0.21 5.34 15.37
CA ILE A 96 -0.72 3.97 15.48
C ILE A 96 -1.90 3.76 14.53
N VAL A 97 -2.04 2.53 14.06
CA VAL A 97 -3.09 2.13 13.12
C VAL A 97 -4.48 2.56 13.61
N GLY A 98 -5.24 3.21 12.73
CA GLY A 98 -6.57 3.75 13.01
C GLY A 98 -6.58 5.23 13.41
N GLN A 99 -5.42 5.84 13.69
CA GLN A 99 -5.35 7.29 13.87
C GLN A 99 -5.45 8.05 12.54
N PRO A 100 -5.94 9.30 12.56
CA PRO A 100 -5.86 10.17 11.40
C PRO A 100 -4.42 10.29 10.88
N SER A 101 -4.27 10.47 9.57
CA SER A 101 -2.96 10.69 8.99
C SER A 101 -2.37 12.01 9.48
N PRO A 102 -1.09 12.05 9.91
CA PRO A 102 -0.44 13.28 10.31
C PRO A 102 -0.42 14.33 9.17
N PRO A 103 -0.56 15.63 9.48
CA PRO A 103 -0.41 16.69 8.49
C PRO A 103 1.07 16.87 8.10
N GLY A 104 1.30 17.50 6.97
CA GLY A 104 2.65 17.81 6.48
C GLY A 104 2.95 17.22 5.10
N PRO A 105 4.18 17.48 4.60
CA PRO A 105 4.67 16.88 3.37
C PRO A 105 4.87 15.37 3.54
N VAL A 106 4.71 14.63 2.45
CA VAL A 106 4.92 13.18 2.36
C VAL A 106 5.81 12.92 1.15
N THR A 107 6.81 12.07 1.31
CA THR A 107 7.69 11.58 0.25
C THR A 107 7.58 10.06 0.13
N HIS A 108 8.38 9.44 -0.76
CA HIS A 108 8.22 8.02 -1.06
C HIS A 108 9.30 7.16 -0.38
N PRO A 109 8.97 6.33 0.63
CA PRO A 109 9.94 5.59 1.47
C PRO A 109 10.72 4.45 0.79
N GLY A 110 10.57 4.32 -0.51
CA GLY A 110 11.05 3.21 -1.30
C GLY A 110 11.78 3.65 -2.58
N PHE A 111 11.91 4.96 -2.79
CA PHE A 111 12.62 5.57 -3.90
C PHE A 111 13.25 6.86 -3.42
N ARG A 112 14.58 6.94 -3.55
CA ARG A 112 15.36 8.09 -3.10
C ARG A 112 14.84 9.40 -3.70
N ASP A 113 14.63 10.39 -2.85
CA ASP A 113 14.18 11.75 -3.19
C ASP A 113 15.23 12.57 -3.98
#